data_AF-A0A1H6WU77-F1
#
_entry.id   AF-A0A1H6WU77-F1
#
_cell.length_a   1.000
_cell.length_b   1.000
_cell.length_c   1.000
_cell.angle_alpha   90.00
_cell.angle_beta   90.00
_cell.angle_gamma   90.00
#
_symmetry.space_group_name_H-M   'P 1'
#
loop_
_entity.id
_entity.type
_entity.pdbx_description
1 polymer ?
#
loop_
_entity_poly.entity_id
_entity_poly.type
_entity_poly.pdbx_seq_one_letter_code
_entity_poly.pdbx_strand_id
1 'polypeptide(L)'
;MASVVGRAAASSQGGAPLDEVVVQRFYERMRAVAPAALGAIERDRAGDPGRAFGDTACGRLVRSLDHDGVRALGMWVHHWCMRFYDDDTRAALRLLREIAGRAALGWTADEIHWMLRESEHAGPTAGARFTLPLAAAGELAPVSPPWAGTVLPRQPGPVERD
;
A
#
# COMPACT_ATOMS: atom_id res chain seq x y z
N MET A 1 -46.14 -10.83 -3.22
CA MET A 1 -46.04 -9.43 -2.77
C MET A 1 -45.71 -9.40 -1.29
N ALA A 2 -44.49 -9.00 -0.92
CA ALA A 2 -44.16 -8.36 0.35
C ALA A 2 -42.83 -7.62 0.15
N SER A 3 -42.91 -6.30 0.29
CA SER A 3 -41.85 -5.33 0.09
C SER A 3 -40.96 -5.27 1.33
N VAL A 4 -39.63 -5.27 1.14
CA VAL A 4 -38.68 -4.81 2.16
C VAL A 4 -37.88 -3.68 1.53
N VAL A 5 -38.38 -2.46 1.77
CA VAL A 5 -37.57 -1.24 1.72
C VAL A 5 -36.66 -1.29 2.94
N GLY A 6 -35.36 -1.40 2.69
CA GLY A 6 -34.29 -1.20 3.65
C GLY A 6 -33.30 -0.19 3.09
N ARG A 7 -33.60 1.09 3.31
CA ARG A 7 -32.75 2.26 3.03
C ARG A 7 -31.59 2.31 4.06
N ALA A 8 -30.48 2.90 3.61
CA ALA A 8 -29.27 3.36 4.33
C ALA A 8 -28.10 2.34 4.29
N ALA A 9 -26.89 2.69 3.84
CA ALA A 9 -26.26 4.00 3.90
C ALA A 9 -25.70 4.45 2.53
N ALA A 10 -25.92 5.73 2.23
CA ALA A 10 -24.99 6.47 1.40
C ALA A 10 -23.63 6.46 2.12
N SER A 11 -22.63 5.82 1.53
CA SER A 11 -21.22 6.12 1.79
C SER A 11 -20.72 7.00 0.64
N SER A 12 -21.36 8.16 0.46
CA SER A 12 -20.77 9.26 -0.30
C SER A 12 -20.10 10.19 0.73
N GLN A 13 -18.86 9.86 1.08
CA GLN A 13 -17.84 10.71 1.71
C GLN A 13 -16.60 9.81 1.92
N GLY A 14 -15.39 10.14 1.47
CA GLY A 14 -14.90 11.45 1.08
C GLY A 14 -13.50 11.38 0.50
N GLY A 15 -13.33 12.14 -0.59
CA GLY A 15 -12.10 12.33 -1.31
C GLY A 15 -12.48 12.90 -2.66
N ALA A 16 -11.95 14.07 -3.03
CA ALA A 16 -12.08 14.52 -4.40
C ALA A 16 -11.53 13.41 -5.33
N PRO A 17 -12.15 13.16 -6.48
CA PRO A 17 -11.57 12.25 -7.44
C PRO A 17 -10.15 12.70 -7.76
N LEU A 18 -9.19 11.76 -7.81
CA LEU A 18 -7.84 12.09 -8.28
C LEU A 18 -7.95 12.66 -9.69
N ASP A 19 -7.10 13.65 -9.98
CA ASP A 19 -7.02 14.26 -11.29
C ASP A 19 -6.71 13.19 -12.37
N GLU A 20 -7.37 13.28 -13.51
CA GLU A 20 -7.23 12.29 -14.60
C GLU A 20 -5.79 12.19 -15.11
N VAL A 21 -5.05 13.30 -15.15
CA VAL A 21 -3.64 13.31 -15.55
C VAL A 21 -2.79 12.56 -14.53
N VAL A 22 -3.11 12.67 -13.24
CA VAL A 22 -2.41 11.93 -12.17
C VAL A 22 -2.66 10.42 -12.34
N VAL A 23 -3.91 10.03 -12.55
CA VAL A 23 -4.29 8.63 -12.79
C VAL A 23 -3.59 8.07 -14.04
N GLN A 24 -3.58 8.83 -15.13
CA GLN A 24 -2.91 8.43 -16.36
C GLN A 24 -1.40 8.20 -16.16
N ARG A 25 -0.72 9.11 -15.45
CA ARG A 25 0.70 8.96 -15.09
C ARG A 25 0.96 7.72 -14.25
N PHE A 26 0.02 7.34 -13.38
CA PHE A 26 0.13 6.11 -12.59
C PHE A 26 0.11 4.88 -13.50
N TYR A 27 -0.86 4.81 -14.43
CA TYR A 27 -0.94 3.72 -15.40
C TYR A 27 0.29 3.65 -16.31
N GLU A 28 0.84 4.78 -16.74
CA GLU A 28 2.07 4.83 -17.54
C GLU A 28 3.28 4.27 -16.78
N ARG A 29 3.49 4.68 -15.53
CA ARG A 29 4.58 4.16 -14.68
C ARG A 29 4.42 2.66 -14.41
N MET A 30 3.21 2.22 -14.10
CA MET A 30 2.90 0.81 -13.92
C MET A 30 3.15 0.00 -15.20
N ARG A 31 2.82 0.55 -16.37
CA ARG A 31 3.04 -0.13 -17.66
C ARG A 31 4.51 -0.38 -17.94
N ALA A 32 5.41 0.47 -17.47
CA ALA A 32 6.86 0.28 -17.65
C ALA A 32 7.38 -0.98 -16.94
N VAL A 33 6.80 -1.35 -15.80
CA VAL A 33 7.22 -2.53 -15.00
C VAL A 33 6.39 -3.78 -15.27
N ALA A 34 5.18 -3.62 -15.84
CA ALA A 34 4.20 -4.70 -16.01
C ALA A 34 4.74 -5.97 -16.68
N PRO A 35 5.48 -5.93 -17.81
CA PRO A 35 5.96 -7.16 -18.45
C PRO A 35 6.96 -7.94 -17.58
N ALA A 36 7.88 -7.23 -16.93
CA ALA A 36 8.87 -7.84 -16.05
C ALA A 36 8.23 -8.40 -14.78
N ALA A 37 7.25 -7.69 -14.22
CA ALA A 37 6.49 -8.10 -13.06
C ALA A 37 5.68 -9.37 -13.34
N LEU A 38 4.92 -9.40 -14.44
CA LEU A 38 4.14 -10.57 -14.85
C LEU A 38 5.04 -11.79 -15.07
N GLY A 39 6.11 -11.65 -15.86
CA GLY A 39 7.04 -12.74 -16.12
C GLY A 39 7.78 -13.22 -14.86
N ALA A 40 7.98 -12.37 -13.85
CA ALA A 40 8.51 -12.79 -12.56
C ALA A 40 7.48 -13.57 -11.74
N ILE A 41 6.24 -13.10 -11.67
CA ILE A 41 5.13 -13.76 -10.99
C ILE A 41 4.85 -15.14 -11.58
N GLU A 42 4.82 -15.27 -12.91
CA GLU A 42 4.59 -16.55 -13.59
C GLU A 42 5.69 -17.58 -13.28
N ARG A 43 6.96 -17.15 -13.30
CA ARG A 43 8.09 -18.03 -12.94
C ARG A 43 8.04 -18.44 -11.48
N ASP A 44 7.67 -17.54 -10.58
CA ASP A 44 7.55 -17.84 -9.15
C ASP A 44 6.35 -18.75 -8.88
N ARG A 45 5.25 -18.58 -9.62
CA ARG A 45 4.08 -19.46 -9.57
C ARG A 45 4.39 -20.88 -10.05
N ALA A 46 5.24 -21.04 -11.06
CA ALA A 46 5.68 -22.35 -11.54
C ALA A 46 6.80 -22.98 -10.68
N GLY A 47 7.37 -22.20 -9.74
CA GLY A 47 8.50 -22.60 -8.91
C GLY A 47 8.10 -23.27 -7.59
N ASP A 48 9.12 -23.50 -6.75
CA ASP A 48 8.94 -24.00 -5.39
C ASP A 48 8.39 -22.90 -4.46
N PRO A 49 7.22 -23.09 -3.84
CA PRO A 49 6.64 -22.12 -2.91
C PRO A 49 7.48 -21.92 -1.64
N GLY A 50 8.31 -22.91 -1.25
CA GLY A 50 9.18 -22.86 -0.07
C GLY A 50 10.48 -22.05 -0.28
N ARG A 51 10.80 -21.68 -1.52
CA ARG A 51 12.02 -20.93 -1.84
C ARG A 51 12.07 -19.59 -1.12
N ALA A 52 13.23 -19.20 -0.58
CA ALA A 52 13.43 -17.87 0.02
C ALA A 52 13.14 -16.75 -0.99
N PHE A 53 12.51 -15.65 -0.55
CA PHE A 53 12.00 -14.62 -1.47
C PHE A 53 13.14 -14.01 -2.30
N GLY A 54 14.29 -13.79 -1.68
CA GLY A 54 15.48 -13.28 -2.34
C GLY A 54 15.93 -14.14 -3.53
N ASP A 55 15.63 -15.43 -3.57
CA ASP A 55 16.08 -16.34 -4.63
C ASP A 55 15.00 -16.55 -5.72
N THR A 56 13.85 -15.92 -5.58
CA THR A 56 12.77 -15.97 -6.56
C THR A 56 12.99 -14.95 -7.69
N ALA A 57 12.26 -15.09 -8.79
CA ALA A 57 12.27 -14.13 -9.88
C ALA A 57 11.74 -12.76 -9.41
N CYS A 58 10.69 -12.72 -8.58
CA CYS A 58 10.21 -11.49 -7.97
C CYS A 58 11.28 -10.85 -7.07
N GLY A 59 11.99 -11.63 -6.24
CA GLY A 59 13.07 -11.11 -5.41
C GLY A 59 14.23 -10.51 -6.22
N ARG A 60 14.60 -11.15 -7.33
CA ARG A 60 15.59 -10.60 -8.27
C ARG A 60 15.11 -9.31 -8.93
N LEU A 61 13.86 -9.25 -9.38
CA LEU A 61 13.27 -8.06 -9.97
C LEU A 61 13.30 -6.88 -9.00
N VAL A 62 12.85 -7.09 -7.77
CA VAL A 62 12.83 -6.05 -6.74
C VAL A 62 14.24 -5.52 -6.43
N ARG A 63 15.28 -6.36 -6.48
CA ARG A 63 16.67 -5.92 -6.30
C ARG A 63 17.25 -5.16 -7.49
N SER A 64 16.71 -5.35 -8.69
CA SER A 64 17.17 -4.66 -9.90
C SER A 64 16.57 -3.27 -10.09
N LEU A 65 15.55 -2.91 -9.31
CA LEU A 65 14.83 -1.65 -9.41
C LEU A 65 15.33 -0.66 -8.36
N ASP A 66 15.33 0.62 -8.72
CA ASP A 66 15.46 1.72 -7.77
C ASP A 66 14.16 1.93 -6.97
N HIS A 67 14.14 2.91 -6.05
CA HIS A 67 12.97 3.14 -5.20
C HIS A 67 11.73 3.50 -6.04
N ASP A 68 11.87 4.33 -7.05
CA ASP A 68 10.76 4.73 -7.93
C ASP A 68 10.21 3.54 -8.73
N GLY A 69 11.08 2.67 -9.24
CA GLY A 69 10.71 1.42 -9.89
C GLY A 69 10.03 0.44 -8.93
N VAL A 70 10.49 0.34 -7.67
CA VAL A 70 9.85 -0.49 -6.65
C VAL A 70 8.48 0.07 -6.26
N ARG A 71 8.31 1.40 -6.17
CA ARG A 71 6.99 2.02 -5.97
C ARG A 71 6.05 1.70 -7.13
N ALA A 72 6.49 1.91 -8.38
CA ALA A 72 5.70 1.59 -9.57
C ALA A 72 5.32 0.10 -9.62
N LEU A 73 6.26 -0.79 -9.26
CA LEU A 73 6.00 -2.23 -9.12
C LEU A 73 4.95 -2.52 -8.04
N GLY A 74 5.05 -1.86 -6.88
CA GLY A 74 4.08 -2.00 -5.80
C GLY A 74 2.67 -1.58 -6.22
N MET A 75 2.54 -0.42 -6.89
CA MET A 75 1.26 0.03 -7.44
C MET A 75 0.68 -0.96 -8.44
N TRP A 76 1.51 -1.45 -9.37
CA TRP A 76 1.08 -2.41 -10.39
C TRP A 76 0.62 -3.73 -9.77
N VAL A 77 1.40 -4.28 -8.83
CA VAL A 77 1.06 -5.55 -8.15
C VAL A 77 -0.20 -5.41 -7.32
N HIS A 78 -0.37 -4.29 -6.63
CA HIS A 78 -1.57 -3.99 -5.85
C HIS A 78 -2.81 -3.97 -6.76
N HIS A 79 -2.77 -3.17 -7.82
CA HIS A 79 -3.86 -3.09 -8.80
C HIS A 79 -4.16 -4.42 -9.48
N TRP A 80 -3.13 -5.16 -9.86
CA TRP A 80 -3.29 -6.51 -10.42
C TRP A 80 -4.00 -7.44 -9.43
N CYS A 81 -3.58 -7.45 -8.16
CA CYS A 81 -4.24 -8.26 -7.12
C CYS A 81 -5.70 -7.85 -6.92
N MET A 82 -6.05 -6.56 -7.00
CA MET A 82 -7.44 -6.12 -6.84
C MET A 82 -8.34 -6.61 -7.98
N ARG A 83 -7.78 -6.74 -9.19
CA ARG A 83 -8.52 -7.19 -10.37
C ARG A 83 -8.63 -8.71 -10.49
N PHE A 84 -7.65 -9.45 -9.97
CA PHE A 84 -7.51 -10.89 -10.14
C PHE A 84 -7.48 -11.64 -8.80
N TYR A 85 -8.05 -11.08 -7.73
CA TYR A 85 -7.88 -11.58 -6.35
C TYR A 85 -8.25 -13.07 -6.17
N ASP A 86 -9.20 -13.56 -6.96
CA ASP A 86 -9.68 -14.95 -6.94
C ASP A 86 -8.89 -15.90 -7.86
N ASP A 87 -7.98 -15.37 -8.69
CA ASP A 87 -6.96 -16.17 -9.35
C ASP A 87 -5.85 -16.52 -8.34
N ASP A 88 -5.06 -17.58 -8.59
CA ASP A 88 -3.95 -17.96 -7.71
C ASP A 88 -2.87 -16.85 -7.65
N THR A 89 -3.11 -15.86 -6.78
CA THR A 89 -2.33 -14.62 -6.61
C THR A 89 -1.22 -14.79 -5.57
N ARG A 90 -0.92 -16.01 -5.09
CA ARG A 90 0.03 -16.25 -3.99
C ARG A 90 1.40 -15.61 -4.22
N ALA A 91 1.95 -15.72 -5.43
CA ALA A 91 3.23 -15.11 -5.78
C ALA A 91 3.16 -13.57 -5.78
N ALA A 92 2.06 -13.00 -6.28
CA ALA A 92 1.84 -11.55 -6.28
C ALA A 92 1.62 -11.00 -4.85
N LEU A 93 0.87 -11.72 -4.01
CA LEU A 93 0.67 -11.37 -2.60
C LEU A 93 1.98 -11.42 -1.81
N ARG A 94 2.85 -12.39 -2.11
CA ARG A 94 4.18 -12.46 -1.51
C ARG A 94 5.04 -11.26 -1.92
N LEU A 95 5.04 -10.91 -3.20
CA LEU A 95 5.73 -9.70 -3.69
C LEU A 95 5.16 -8.43 -3.06
N LEU A 96 3.84 -8.31 -2.94
CA LEU A 96 3.17 -7.18 -2.30
C LEU A 96 3.60 -7.01 -0.84
N ARG A 97 3.61 -8.11 -0.06
CA ARG A 97 4.08 -8.11 1.33
C ARG A 97 5.53 -7.66 1.43
N GLU A 98 6.38 -8.10 0.50
CA GLU A 98 7.79 -7.74 0.54
C GLU A 98 8.04 -6.28 0.19
N ILE A 99 7.24 -5.69 -0.70
CA ILE A 99 7.29 -4.25 -0.97
C ILE A 99 6.75 -3.47 0.24
N ALA A 100 5.65 -3.93 0.85
CA ALA A 100 5.07 -3.30 2.03
C ALA A 100 6.00 -3.34 3.26
N GLY A 101 6.90 -4.33 3.34
CA GLY A 101 7.91 -4.42 4.40
C GLY A 101 9.12 -3.50 4.22
N ARG A 102 9.23 -2.77 3.09
CA ARG A 102 10.31 -1.82 2.85
C ARG A 102 9.93 -0.45 3.38
N ALA A 103 10.88 0.19 4.05
CA ALA A 103 10.76 1.58 4.48
C ALA A 103 11.44 2.53 3.50
N ALA A 104 11.05 3.80 3.55
CA ALA A 104 11.62 4.91 2.79
C ALA A 104 11.57 4.70 1.27
N LEU A 105 10.50 4.06 0.77
CA LEU A 105 10.25 4.00 -0.67
C LEU A 105 9.84 5.37 -1.22
N GLY A 106 9.36 6.29 -0.37
CA GLY A 106 9.05 7.67 -0.74
C GLY A 106 7.70 7.80 -1.42
N TRP A 107 6.70 7.11 -0.89
CA TRP A 107 5.32 7.15 -1.39
C TRP A 107 4.75 8.55 -1.36
N THR A 108 4.00 8.92 -2.40
CA THR A 108 3.25 10.19 -2.41
C THR A 108 1.84 10.01 -1.85
N ALA A 109 1.25 11.10 -1.37
CA ALA A 109 -0.13 11.09 -0.91
C ALA A 109 -1.10 10.65 -2.02
N ASP A 110 -0.86 11.05 -3.27
CA ASP A 110 -1.70 10.67 -4.42
C ASP A 110 -1.60 9.17 -4.71
N GLU A 111 -0.40 8.58 -4.63
CA GLU A 111 -0.19 7.14 -4.82
C GLU A 111 -0.93 6.34 -3.73
N ILE A 112 -0.82 6.77 -2.48
CA ILE A 112 -1.51 6.13 -1.35
C ILE A 112 -3.02 6.27 -1.49
N HIS A 113 -3.52 7.48 -1.80
CA HIS A 113 -4.94 7.72 -1.99
C HIS A 113 -5.51 6.89 -3.13
N TRP A 114 -4.75 6.73 -4.22
CA TRP A 114 -5.13 5.86 -5.33
C TRP A 114 -5.22 4.40 -4.90
N MET A 115 -4.20 3.87 -4.22
CA MET A 115 -4.21 2.47 -3.76
C MET A 115 -5.34 2.19 -2.74
N LEU A 116 -5.61 3.14 -1.84
CA LEU A 116 -6.73 3.05 -0.89
C LEU A 116 -8.07 2.99 -1.62
N ARG A 117 -8.27 3.85 -2.62
CA ARG A 117 -9.48 3.84 -3.45
C ARG A 117 -9.64 2.50 -4.18
N GLU A 118 -8.60 1.99 -4.83
CA GLU A 118 -8.64 0.67 -5.49
C GLU A 118 -9.00 -0.45 -4.50
N SER A 119 -8.51 -0.34 -3.25
CA SER A 119 -8.81 -1.29 -2.18
C SER A 119 -10.28 -1.23 -1.73
N GLU A 120 -10.87 -0.04 -1.66
CA GLU A 120 -12.28 0.13 -1.28
C GLU A 120 -13.25 -0.41 -2.33
N HIS A 121 -12.86 -0.37 -3.61
CA HIS A 121 -13.65 -0.96 -4.69
C HIS A 121 -13.53 -2.49 -4.76
N ALA A 122 -12.51 -3.07 -4.13
CA ALA A 122 -12.34 -4.52 -4.08
C ALA A 122 -13.34 -5.18 -3.11
N GLY A 123 -13.80 -6.38 -3.45
CA GLY A 123 -14.72 -7.15 -2.63
C GLY A 123 -14.19 -7.43 -1.22
N PRO A 124 -15.07 -7.62 -0.22
CA PRO A 124 -14.67 -7.81 1.18
C PRO A 124 -13.80 -9.06 1.41
N THR A 125 -13.86 -10.04 0.51
CA THR A 125 -13.02 -11.26 0.49
C THR A 125 -11.54 -10.96 0.24
N ALA A 126 -11.21 -9.76 -0.27
CA ALA A 126 -9.85 -9.33 -0.51
C ALA A 126 -9.12 -8.92 0.78
N GLY A 127 -8.83 -9.88 1.66
CA GLY A 127 -8.25 -9.64 2.99
C GLY A 127 -6.89 -8.92 3.01
N ALA A 128 -6.10 -9.00 1.92
CA ALA A 128 -4.81 -8.33 1.83
C ALA A 128 -4.87 -6.93 1.19
N ARG A 129 -6.05 -6.44 0.77
CA ARG A 129 -6.19 -5.21 -0.02
C ARG A 129 -5.56 -3.96 0.62
N PHE A 130 -5.58 -3.86 1.94
CA PHE A 130 -5.00 -2.70 2.63
C PHE A 130 -3.53 -2.85 3.03
N THR A 131 -2.87 -3.98 2.72
CA THR A 131 -1.50 -4.27 3.19
C THR A 131 -0.50 -3.21 2.74
N LEU A 132 -0.40 -2.98 1.42
CA LEU A 132 0.52 -1.99 0.86
C LEU A 132 0.05 -0.54 1.11
N PRO A 133 -1.22 -0.17 0.89
CA PRO A 133 -1.66 1.20 1.13
C PRO A 133 -1.42 1.68 2.57
N LEU A 134 -1.65 0.83 3.57
CA LEU A 134 -1.44 1.20 4.98
C LEU A 134 0.04 1.27 5.36
N ALA A 135 0.86 0.36 4.84
CA ALA A 135 2.31 0.43 5.04
C ALA A 135 2.89 1.72 4.44
N ALA A 136 2.48 2.07 3.22
CA ALA A 136 2.86 3.31 2.55
C ALA A 136 2.38 4.56 3.31
N ALA A 137 1.14 4.56 3.81
CA ALA A 137 0.62 5.65 4.64
C ALA A 137 1.43 5.85 5.93
N GLY A 138 1.98 4.77 6.50
CA GLY A 138 2.88 4.82 7.65
C GLY A 138 4.18 5.60 7.38
N GLU A 139 4.66 5.66 6.14
CA GLU A 139 5.84 6.47 5.77
C GLU A 139 5.54 7.97 5.77
N LEU A 140 4.28 8.36 5.53
CA LEU A 140 3.84 9.76 5.54
C LEU A 140 3.54 10.28 6.96
N ALA A 141 3.33 9.39 7.92
CA ALA A 141 3.15 9.79 9.30
C ALA A 141 4.44 10.48 9.77
N PRO A 142 4.34 11.67 10.40
CA PRO A 142 5.53 12.35 10.89
C PRO A 142 6.25 11.42 11.87
N VAL A 143 7.45 11.00 11.49
CA VAL A 143 8.39 10.35 12.42
C VAL A 143 8.52 11.32 13.60
N SER A 144 8.01 10.93 14.77
CA SER A 144 7.95 11.83 15.93
C SER A 144 9.34 12.43 16.18
N PRO A 145 9.44 13.75 16.44
CA PRO A 145 10.72 14.40 16.54
C PRO A 145 11.46 13.99 17.84
N PRO A 146 12.81 13.99 17.84
CA PRO A 146 13.64 13.42 18.92
C PRO A 146 13.60 14.17 20.28
N TRP A 147 12.71 15.14 20.47
CA TRP A 147 12.66 15.97 21.69
C TRP A 147 11.63 15.52 22.73
N ALA A 148 11.04 14.33 22.58
CA ALA A 148 10.20 13.69 23.62
C ALA A 148 11.00 13.24 24.88
N GLY A 149 12.01 14.03 25.27
CA GLY A 149 12.85 13.87 26.45
C GLY A 149 13.05 15.17 27.23
N THR A 150 12.34 16.26 26.93
CA THR A 150 12.40 17.46 27.78
C THR A 150 11.38 17.36 28.90
N VAL A 151 11.82 16.82 30.04
CA VAL A 151 11.17 17.04 31.33
C VAL A 151 11.00 18.55 31.52
N LEU A 152 9.76 19.04 31.48
CA LEU A 152 9.45 20.41 31.90
C LEU A 152 9.87 20.57 33.37
N PRO A 153 10.68 21.57 33.73
CA PRO A 153 10.99 21.82 35.13
C PRO A 153 9.68 22.22 35.82
N ARG A 154 9.33 21.47 36.88
CA ARG A 154 8.22 21.81 37.79
C ARG A 154 8.41 23.25 38.26
N GLN A 155 7.43 24.10 37.99
CA GLN A 155 7.32 25.41 38.63
C GLN A 155 7.22 25.19 40.16
N PRO A 156 8.00 25.89 40.99
CA PRO A 156 7.84 25.84 42.43
C PRO A 156 6.51 26.50 42.80
N GLY A 157 5.72 25.81 43.63
CA GLY A 157 4.47 26.34 44.18
C GLY A 157 4.72 27.57 45.08
N PRO A 158 3.71 28.45 45.25
CA PRO A 158 3.86 29.63 46.08
C PRO A 158 4.09 29.23 47.54
N VAL A 159 5.14 29.81 48.12
CA VAL A 159 5.44 29.74 49.55
C VAL A 159 4.58 30.80 50.22
N GLU A 160 3.47 30.41 50.83
CA GLU A 160 2.72 31.31 51.71
C GLU A 160 3.12 31.01 53.16
N ARG A 161 3.62 32.06 53.80
CA ARG A 161 4.15 32.14 55.15
C ARG A 161 2.99 32.38 56.13
N ASP A 162 3.10 31.74 57.30
CA ASP A 162 2.45 31.97 58.61
C ASP A 162 1.13 32.74 58.68
#